data_AF-A0A1F6XLY1-F1
#
_entry.id   AF-A0A1F6XLY1-F1
#
_cell.length_a   1.000
_cell.length_b   1.000
_cell.length_c   1.000
_cell.angle_alpha   90.00
_cell.angle_beta   90.00
_cell.angle_gamma   90.00
#
_symmetry.space_group_name_H-M   'P 1'
#
loop_
_entity.id
_entity.type
_entity.pdbx_description
1 polymer ?
#
loop_
_entity_poly.entity_id
_entity_poly.type
_entity_poly.pdbx_seq_one_letter_code
_entity_poly.pdbx_strand_id
1 'polypeptide(L)' 'MDEFALKGRLLTPREVAEIFRVNPKTVTRWAKLGWLSCTKTLGGHRRYYEKDIEELINTHTTQNH' A
#
# COMPACT_ATOMS: atom_id res chain seq x y z
N MET A 1 -22.17 2.05 -6.98
CA MET A 1 -20.92 1.58 -7.59
C MET A 1 -19.98 1.30 -6.44
N ASP A 2 -19.52 0.06 -6.29
CA ASP A 2 -18.75 -0.35 -5.12
C ASP A 2 -17.31 0.21 -5.21
N GLU A 3 -16.95 1.15 -4.34
CA GLU A 3 -15.65 1.84 -4.35
C GLU A 3 -14.49 0.85 -4.12
N PHE A 4 -14.73 -0.21 -3.33
CA PHE A 4 -13.73 -1.23 -3.03
C PHE A 4 -13.42 -2.10 -4.26
N ALA A 5 -14.42 -2.39 -5.09
CA ALA A 5 -14.22 -3.12 -6.34
C ALA A 5 -13.29 -2.37 -7.31
N LEU A 6 -13.24 -1.04 -7.27
CA LEU A 6 -12.36 -0.23 -8.13
C LEU A 6 -10.92 -0.16 -7.63
N LYS A 7 -10.68 -0.37 -6.32
CA LYS A 7 -9.35 -0.29 -5.68
C LYS A 7 -8.48 -1.54 -5.89
N GLY A 8 -9.02 -2.59 -6.51
CA GLY A 8 -8.29 -3.81 -6.83
C GLY A 8 -8.03 -4.72 -5.62
N ARG A 9 -7.06 -5.62 -5.75
CA ARG A 9 -6.72 -6.62 -4.72
C ARG A 9 -6.13 -5.98 -3.46
N LEU A 10 -6.31 -6.65 -2.32
CA LEU A 10 -5.59 -6.34 -1.08
C LEU A 10 -4.24 -7.07 -1.01
N LEU A 11 -3.18 -6.29 -0.78
CA LEU A 11 -1.80 -6.73 -0.58
C LEU A 11 -1.47 -6.83 0.91
N THR A 12 -0.60 -7.77 1.27
CA THR A 12 0.05 -7.89 2.58
C THR A 12 1.18 -6.87 2.75
N PRO A 13 1.64 -6.60 3.99
CA PRO A 13 2.82 -5.78 4.20
C PRO A 13 4.08 -6.31 3.50
N ARG A 14 4.17 -7.64 3.29
CA ARG A 14 5.30 -8.26 2.62
C ARG A 14 5.30 -7.97 1.13
N GLU A 15 4.17 -8.15 0.46
CA GLU A 15 4.04 -7.88 -0.98
C GLU A 15 4.34 -6.41 -1.28
N VAL A 16 3.81 -5.47 -0.48
CA VAL A 16 4.12 -4.05 -0.61
C VAL A 16 5.62 -3.78 -0.41
N ALA A 17 6.25 -4.46 0.55
CA ALA A 17 7.68 -4.31 0.79
C ALA A 17 8.53 -4.81 -0.39
N GLU A 18 8.12 -5.91 -1.03
CA GLU A 18 8.77 -6.44 -2.23
C GLU A 18 8.67 -5.46 -3.41
N ILE A 19 7.53 -4.78 -3.56
CA ILE A 19 7.29 -3.75 -4.58
C ILE A 19 8.20 -2.54 -4.36
N PHE A 20 8.21 -1.97 -3.14
CA PHE A 20 9.03 -0.80 -2.80
C PHE A 20 10.51 -1.13 -2.54
N ARG A 21 10.91 -2.40 -2.60
CA ARG A 21 12.26 -2.88 -2.28
C ARG A 21 12.73 -2.47 -0.87
N VAL A 22 11.83 -2.53 0.11
CA VAL A 22 12.11 -2.21 1.52
C VAL A 22 11.82 -3.40 2.43
N ASN A 23 12.07 -3.25 3.74
CA ASN A 23 11.67 -4.24 4.74
C ASN A 23 10.17 -4.11 5.09
N PRO A 24 9.41 -5.19 5.33
CA PRO A 24 8.02 -5.13 5.79
C PRO A 24 7.78 -4.28 7.06
N LYS A 25 8.77 -4.18 7.95
CA LYS A 25 8.71 -3.28 9.11
C LYS A 25 8.65 -1.81 8.71
N THR A 26 9.32 -1.43 7.62
CA THR A 26 9.29 -0.07 7.04
C THR A 26 7.88 0.26 6.54
N VAL A 27 7.25 -0.64 5.79
CA VAL A 27 5.87 -0.48 5.31
C VAL A 27 4.89 -0.35 6.49
N THR A 28 5.07 -1.16 7.53
CA THR A 28 4.28 -1.05 8.76
C THR A 28 4.46 0.30 9.45
N ARG A 29 5.69 0.85 9.44
CA ARG A 29 5.99 2.17 9.99
C ARG A 29 5.31 3.28 9.19
N TRP A 30 5.36 3.25 7.86
CA TRP A 30 4.66 4.22 7.02
C TRP A 30 3.16 4.24 7.29
N ALA A 31 2.54 3.06 7.41
CA ALA A 31 1.13 2.95 7.76
C ALA A 31 0.82 3.50 9.16
N LYS A 32 1.71 3.32 10.15
CA LYS A 32 1.55 3.92 11.49
C LYS A 32 1.68 5.44 11.48
N LEU A 33 2.53 5.98 10.61
CA LEU A 33 2.75 7.41 10.43
C LEU A 33 1.68 8.08 9.54
N GLY A 34 0.78 7.30 8.94
CA GLY A 34 -0.24 7.81 8.03
C GLY A 34 0.26 8.13 6.63
N TRP A 35 1.50 7.77 6.28
CA TRP A 35 2.08 8.00 4.95
C TRP A 35 1.60 6.98 3.91
N LEU A 36 1.06 5.86 4.38
CA LEU A 36 0.54 4.81 3.53
C LEU A 36 -0.83 4.35 4.05
N SER A 37 -1.86 4.58 3.24
CA SER A 37 -3.23 4.15 3.54
C SER A 37 -3.32 2.62 3.66
N CYS A 38 -4.00 2.14 4.70
CA CYS A 38 -4.20 0.71 4.92
C CYS A 38 -5.59 0.44 5.51
N THR A 39 -6.13 -0.73 5.19
CA THR A 39 -7.28 -1.31 5.87
C THR A 39 -6.81 -2.40 6.84
N LYS A 40 -7.63 -2.75 7.82
CA LYS A 40 -7.32 -3.79 8.80
C LYS A 40 -8.33 -4.91 8.70
N THR A 41 -7.84 -6.15 8.73
CA THR A 41 -8.68 -7.33 8.97
C THR A 41 -9.25 -7.29 10.39
N LEU A 42 -10.27 -8.12 10.69
CA LEU A 42 -10.82 -8.28 12.05
C LEU A 42 -9.74 -8.62 13.10
N GLY A 43 -8.69 -9.37 12.71
CA GLY A 43 -7.54 -9.69 13.57
C GLY A 43 -6.47 -8.59 13.66
N GLY A 44 -6.71 -7.40 13.11
CA GLY A 44 -5.79 -6.25 13.20
C GLY A 44 -4.60 -6.25 12.22
N HIS A 45 -4.46 -7.29 11.39
CA HIS A 45 -3.45 -7.31 10.32
C HIS A 45 -3.75 -6.26 9.25
N ARG A 46 -2.71 -5.55 8.80
CA ARG A 46 -2.82 -4.51 7.77
C ARG A 46 -2.88 -5.10 6.37
N ARG A 47 -3.67 -4.44 5.52
CA ARG A 47 -3.80 -4.71 4.10
C ARG A 47 -3.80 -3.40 3.32
N TYR A 48 -3.30 -3.44 2.10
CA TYR A 48 -3.09 -2.27 1.25
C TYR A 48 -3.79 -2.49 -0.09
N TYR A 49 -4.50 -1.50 -0.60
CA TYR A 49 -5.12 -1.61 -1.92
C TYR A 49 -4.06 -1.52 -3.01
N GLU A 50 -4.08 -2.47 -3.94
CA GLU A 50 -3.15 -2.53 -5.07
C GLU A 50 -3.12 -1.21 -5.85
N LYS A 51 -4.28 -0.63 -6.16
CA LYS A 51 -4.38 0.67 -6.85
C LYS A 51 -3.65 1.80 -6.13
N ASP A 52 -3.81 1.90 -4.80
CA ASP A 52 -3.17 2.96 -4.01
C ASP A 52 -1.62 2.80 -4.06
N ILE A 53 -1.13 1.56 -4.11
CA ILE A 53 0.30 1.26 -4.25
C ILE A 53 0.81 1.61 -5.65
N GLU A 54 0.07 1.24 -6.70
CA GLU A 54 0.39 1.58 -8.08
C GLU A 54 0.46 3.10 -8.30
N GLU A 55 -0.51 3.85 -7.79
CA GLU A 55 -0.53 5.31 -7.86
C GLU A 55 0.70 5.95 -7.18
N LEU A 56 1.11 5.44 -6.02
CA LEU A 56 2.31 5.89 -5.33
C LEU A 56 3.58 5.66 -6.15
N ILE A 57 3.70 4.53 -6.85
CA ILE A 57 4.87 4.26 -7.70
C ILE A 57 4.89 5.21 -8.90
N ASN A 58 3.73 5.44 -9.52
CA ASN A 58 3.60 6.26 -10.72
C ASN A 58 3.85 7.75 -10.44
N THR A 59 3.36 8.25 -9.29
CA THR A 59 3.58 9.65 -8.87
C THR A 59 5.05 9.96 -8.61
N HIS A 60 5.80 9.03 -8.00
CA HIS A 60 7.23 9.20 -7.74
C HIS A 60 8.13 8.92 -8.95
N THR A 61 7.68 8.13 -9.93
CA THR A 61 8.42 7.86 -11.17
C THR A 61 8.36 9.03 -12.16
N THR A 62 7.32 9.87 -12.09
CA THR A 62 7.10 11.01 -13.01
C THR A 62 7.84 12.30 -12.60
N GLN A 63 8.62 12.28 -11.53
CA GLN A 63 9.37 13.46 -11.01
C GLN A 63 10.84 13.50 -11.48
N ASN A 64 11.18 12.83 -12.59
CA ASN A 64 12.51 12.91 -13.18
C ASN A 64 12.42 13.15 -14.70
N HIS A 65 12.00 14.36 -15.07
CA HIS A 65 12.30 14.98 -16.36
C HIS A 65 12.53 16.47 -16.18
#